data_AF-K1TQP0-F1
#
_entry.id   AF-K1TQP0-F1
#
_cell.length_a   1.000
_cell.length_b   1.000
_cell.length_c   1.000
_cell.angle_alpha   90.00
_cell.angle_beta   90.00
_cell.angle_gamma   90.00
#
_symmetry.space_group_name_H-M   'P 1'
#
loop_
_entity.id
_entity.type
_entity.pdbx_description
1 polymer ?
#
loop_
_entity_poly.entity_id
_entity_poly.type
_entity_poly.pdbx_seq_one_letter_code
_entity_poly.pdbx_strand_id
1 'polypeptide(L)'
;MVVPLFAGSAQTAAAAEAAGKTLDVVFTHDTHSHLNSFSTVIDGESTEVGGFARIKTVIDEQKAENPDTLVVDGGDFSMGTLVQTVYEDEAAELRMLGAIGCEVTTFGNHEFDYRSSGLAQMLKSAAESGDVLPELVVCNVDWDAMEAAGLNDGQQQIQSGFEEYGVKDYVVLTKR
;
A
#
# COMPACT_ATOMS: atom_id res chain seq x y z
N MET A 1 66.08 20.79 -0.78
CA MET A 1 65.06 19.86 -0.25
C MET A 1 64.34 20.59 0.87
N VAL A 2 63.01 20.60 0.77
CA VAL A 2 62.08 21.56 1.36
C VAL A 2 61.40 20.92 2.57
N VAL A 3 61.28 21.64 3.68
CA VAL A 3 60.22 21.37 4.67
C VAL A 3 59.70 22.72 5.19
N PRO A 4 58.55 23.23 4.72
CA PRO A 4 57.84 24.28 5.38
C PRO A 4 56.98 23.65 6.48
N LEU A 5 56.99 24.30 7.64
CA LEU A 5 56.14 24.00 8.77
C LEU A 5 54.68 24.33 8.41
N PHE A 6 53.82 23.32 8.28
CA PHE A 6 52.38 23.55 8.14
C PHE A 6 51.78 23.87 9.51
N ALA A 7 51.41 25.13 9.70
CA ALA A 7 50.38 25.52 10.65
C ALA A 7 49.02 25.11 10.07
N GLY A 8 48.27 24.30 10.79
CA GLY A 8 46.91 23.92 10.44
C GLY A 8 46.15 23.59 11.71
N SER A 9 45.35 24.55 12.17
CA SER A 9 44.32 24.31 13.18
C SER A 9 43.38 23.22 12.68
N ALA A 10 43.34 22.08 13.36
CA ALA A 10 42.31 21.08 13.16
C ALA A 10 40.99 21.67 13.65
N GLN A 11 40.21 22.25 12.74
CA GLN A 11 38.82 22.59 13.01
C GLN A 11 38.01 21.34 12.70
N THR A 12 37.88 20.45 13.68
CA THR A 12 36.89 19.37 13.65
C THR A 12 35.52 19.99 13.89
N ALA A 13 34.93 20.57 12.85
CA ALA A 13 33.50 20.86 12.83
C ALA A 13 32.80 19.66 12.19
N ALA A 14 32.53 18.64 13.00
CA ALA A 14 31.60 17.58 12.66
C ALA A 14 30.75 17.27 13.90
N ALA A 15 29.99 18.27 14.32
CA ALA A 15 28.75 18.06 15.04
C ALA A 15 27.63 18.57 14.13
N ALA A 16 27.39 17.85 13.03
CA ALA A 16 26.05 17.82 12.49
C ALA A 16 25.24 17.00 13.51
N GLU A 17 24.62 17.73 14.44
CA GLU A 17 23.52 17.23 15.23
C GLU A 17 22.59 16.47 14.26
N ALA A 18 22.37 15.18 14.50
CA ALA A 18 21.45 14.39 13.71
C ALA A 18 20.05 14.95 13.99
N ALA A 19 19.66 15.99 13.25
CA ALA A 19 18.28 16.40 13.15
C ALA A 19 17.49 15.12 12.83
N GLY A 20 16.59 14.73 13.74
CA GLY A 20 15.77 13.54 13.57
C GLY A 20 15.09 13.62 12.21
N LYS A 21 15.03 12.49 11.49
CA LYS A 21 14.22 12.40 10.29
C LYS A 21 12.76 12.35 10.71
N THR A 22 11.92 13.21 10.14
CA THR A 22 10.48 13.16 10.30
C THR A 22 9.90 12.41 9.10
N LEU A 23 9.05 11.43 9.37
CA LEU A 23 8.30 10.68 8.36
C LEU A 23 6.82 10.92 8.65
N ASP A 24 6.08 11.39 7.65
CA ASP A 24 4.63 11.43 7.74
C ASP A 24 4.05 10.11 7.23
N VAL A 25 2.98 9.65 7.87
CA VAL A 25 2.24 8.47 7.44
C VAL A 25 0.81 8.89 7.17
N VAL A 26 0.44 8.87 5.90
CA VAL A 26 -0.94 9.05 5.45
C VAL A 26 -1.51 7.66 5.21
N PHE A 27 -2.71 7.39 5.73
CA PHE A 27 -3.32 6.08 5.54
C PHE A 27 -4.81 6.16 5.21
N THR A 28 -5.24 5.19 4.40
CA THR A 28 -6.65 4.83 4.20
C THR A 28 -6.89 3.42 4.75
N HIS A 29 -8.15 3.06 4.95
CA HIS A 29 -8.61 1.71 5.24
C HIS A 29 -10.11 1.65 4.97
N ASP A 30 -10.68 0.45 4.80
CA ASP A 30 -12.13 0.22 4.68
C ASP A 30 -12.77 1.13 3.60
N THR A 31 -12.07 1.33 2.48
CA THR A 31 -12.61 2.17 1.40
C THR A 31 -13.81 1.53 0.72
N HIS A 32 -13.95 0.19 0.81
CA HIS A 32 -15.15 -0.54 0.42
C HIS A 32 -15.65 -0.15 -0.99
N SER A 33 -14.74 -0.07 -1.96
CA SER A 33 -15.06 0.28 -3.35
C SER A 33 -15.68 1.68 -3.54
N HIS A 34 -15.63 2.58 -2.55
CA HIS A 34 -16.08 3.98 -2.68
C HIS A 34 -15.04 4.84 -3.43
N LEU A 35 -14.83 4.51 -4.71
CA LEU A 35 -13.90 5.22 -5.58
C LEU A 35 -14.35 6.66 -5.88
N ASN A 36 -15.67 6.86 -5.98
CA ASN A 36 -16.29 8.17 -6.18
C ASN A 36 -16.70 8.78 -4.84
N SER A 37 -16.87 10.10 -4.84
CA SER A 37 -17.53 10.79 -3.74
C SER A 37 -18.98 10.32 -3.60
N PHE A 38 -19.49 10.36 -2.39
CA PHE A 38 -20.88 10.03 -2.09
C PHE A 38 -21.47 11.00 -1.06
N SER A 39 -22.79 11.14 -1.08
CA SER A 39 -23.49 11.97 -0.10
C SER A 39 -23.83 11.16 1.15
N THR A 40 -23.53 11.73 2.31
CA THR A 40 -23.94 11.21 3.61
C THR A 40 -24.50 12.35 4.47
N VAL A 41 -25.10 12.03 5.63
CA VAL A 41 -25.61 13.03 6.55
C VAL A 41 -24.61 13.24 7.68
N ILE A 42 -24.06 14.45 7.78
CA ILE A 42 -23.18 14.89 8.86
C ILE A 42 -23.89 16.05 9.54
N ASP A 43 -24.10 15.96 10.86
CA ASP A 43 -24.77 16.98 11.67
C ASP A 43 -26.16 17.41 11.12
N GLY A 44 -26.85 16.50 10.46
CA GLY A 44 -28.18 16.72 9.89
C GLY A 44 -28.19 17.32 8.47
N GLU A 45 -27.01 17.57 7.88
CA GLU A 45 -26.87 18.13 6.54
C GLU A 45 -26.32 17.10 5.55
N SER A 46 -26.90 17.07 4.34
CA SER A 46 -26.37 16.28 3.23
C SER A 46 -25.03 16.83 2.81
N THR A 47 -23.98 16.05 3.03
CA THR A 47 -22.58 16.41 2.80
C THR A 47 -21.95 15.40 1.85
N GLU A 48 -21.26 15.91 0.83
CA GLU A 48 -20.46 15.05 -0.05
C GLU A 48 -19.08 14.77 0.57
N VAL A 49 -18.76 13.48 0.72
CA VAL A 49 -17.52 12.98 1.32
C VAL A 49 -16.82 11.97 0.43
N GLY A 50 -15.56 11.67 0.76
CA GLY A 50 -14.78 10.59 0.15
C GLY A 50 -14.40 10.82 -1.32
N GLY A 51 -14.10 9.72 -2.00
CA GLY A 51 -13.68 9.70 -3.40
C GLY A 51 -12.16 9.81 -3.59
N PHE A 52 -11.62 8.94 -4.43
CA PHE A 52 -10.18 8.79 -4.64
C PHE A 52 -9.53 10.03 -5.26
N ALA A 53 -10.28 10.79 -6.08
CA ALA A 53 -9.80 12.06 -6.60
C ALA A 53 -9.53 13.09 -5.49
N ARG A 54 -10.40 13.17 -4.47
CA ARG A 54 -10.24 14.09 -3.34
C ARG A 54 -9.13 13.60 -2.40
N ILE A 55 -9.04 12.29 -2.18
CA ILE A 55 -7.96 11.66 -1.42
C ILE A 55 -6.61 11.96 -2.07
N LYS A 56 -6.49 11.82 -3.40
CA LYS A 56 -5.26 12.13 -4.14
C LYS A 56 -4.81 13.58 -3.95
N THR A 57 -5.74 14.54 -4.01
CA THR A 57 -5.42 15.95 -3.76
C THR A 57 -4.77 16.14 -2.39
N VAL A 58 -5.34 15.54 -1.33
CA VAL A 58 -4.79 15.64 0.03
C VAL A 58 -3.42 14.95 0.14
N ILE A 59 -3.25 13.79 -0.50
CA ILE A 59 -1.95 13.09 -0.55
C ILE A 59 -0.89 13.97 -1.23
N ASP A 60 -1.24 14.62 -2.35
CA ASP A 60 -0.32 15.48 -3.10
C ASP A 60 0.06 16.74 -2.32
N GLU A 61 -0.91 17.34 -1.62
CA GLU A 61 -0.66 18.47 -0.71
C GLU A 61 0.29 18.06 0.41
N GLN A 62 0.07 16.91 1.08
CA GLN A 62 0.96 16.43 2.13
C GLN A 62 2.37 16.13 1.60
N LYS A 63 2.48 15.47 0.44
CA LYS A 63 3.78 15.17 -0.20
C LYS A 63 4.52 16.45 -0.62
N ALA A 64 3.80 17.52 -0.93
CA ALA A 64 4.40 18.82 -1.23
C ALA A 64 4.95 19.52 0.04
N GLU A 65 4.31 19.33 1.19
CA GLU A 65 4.78 19.85 2.48
C GLU A 65 5.95 19.05 3.03
N ASN A 66 5.88 17.71 2.95
CA ASN A 66 6.93 16.80 3.39
C ASN A 66 7.16 15.67 2.37
N PRO A 67 8.27 15.72 1.60
CA PRO A 67 8.60 14.65 0.66
C PRO A 67 8.85 13.28 1.33
N ASP A 68 9.20 13.25 2.61
CA ASP A 68 9.28 12.04 3.42
C ASP A 68 7.88 11.67 3.95
N THR A 69 6.93 11.42 3.05
CA THR A 69 5.55 10.98 3.37
C THR A 69 5.30 9.60 2.77
N LEU A 70 5.01 8.63 3.63
CA LEU A 70 4.59 7.27 3.27
C LEU A 70 3.05 7.21 3.17
N VAL A 71 2.54 6.65 2.07
CA VAL A 71 1.09 6.43 1.88
C VAL A 71 0.79 4.95 1.95
N VAL A 72 -0.06 4.55 2.89
CA VAL A 72 -0.42 3.14 3.11
C VAL A 72 -1.93 2.92 3.15
N ASP A 73 -2.36 1.69 2.93
CA ASP A 73 -3.75 1.28 3.07
C ASP A 73 -3.89 0.05 3.98
N GLY A 74 -4.95 0.06 4.79
CA GLY A 74 -5.23 -0.95 5.81
C GLY A 74 -6.02 -2.17 5.36
N GLY A 75 -6.35 -2.30 4.07
CA GLY A 75 -7.21 -3.36 3.54
C GLY A 75 -8.70 -3.01 3.59
N ASP A 76 -9.54 -3.97 3.19
CA ASP A 76 -10.97 -3.77 2.93
C ASP A 76 -11.22 -2.64 1.92
N PHE A 77 -10.43 -2.65 0.85
CA PHE A 77 -10.60 -1.74 -0.28
C PHE A 77 -11.63 -2.25 -1.29
N SER A 78 -11.85 -3.57 -1.33
CA SER A 78 -12.91 -4.22 -2.11
C SER A 78 -14.26 -4.24 -1.37
N MET A 79 -15.32 -4.64 -2.07
CA MET A 79 -16.69 -4.83 -1.52
C MET A 79 -17.33 -3.58 -0.94
N GLY A 80 -18.29 -3.01 -1.68
CA GLY A 80 -19.22 -2.02 -1.13
C GLY A 80 -20.03 -1.23 -2.16
N THR A 81 -19.54 -1.09 -3.39
CA THR A 81 -20.28 -0.42 -4.48
C THR A 81 -20.43 -1.31 -5.71
N LEU A 82 -21.27 -0.89 -6.66
CA LEU A 82 -21.44 -1.61 -7.94
C LEU A 82 -20.18 -1.62 -8.80
N VAL A 83 -19.20 -0.74 -8.53
CA VAL A 83 -17.93 -0.73 -9.26
C VAL A 83 -17.32 -2.13 -9.22
N GLN A 84 -17.21 -2.72 -8.04
CA GLN A 84 -16.58 -4.02 -7.91
C GLN A 84 -17.30 -5.13 -8.69
N THR A 85 -18.64 -5.11 -8.75
CA THR A 85 -19.40 -6.12 -9.50
C THR A 85 -19.31 -5.89 -11.01
N VAL A 86 -19.23 -4.63 -11.46
CA VAL A 86 -19.13 -4.30 -12.89
C VAL A 86 -17.71 -4.52 -13.41
N TYR A 87 -16.71 -4.31 -12.57
CA TYR A 87 -15.29 -4.35 -12.89
C TYR A 87 -14.56 -5.47 -12.14
N GLU A 88 -15.26 -6.57 -11.83
CA GLU A 88 -14.73 -7.69 -11.02
C GLU A 88 -13.41 -8.25 -11.59
N ASP A 89 -13.31 -8.28 -12.92
CA ASP A 89 -12.15 -8.80 -13.65
C ASP A 89 -11.06 -7.75 -13.91
N GLU A 90 -11.25 -6.49 -13.51
CA GLU A 90 -10.33 -5.39 -13.85
C GLU A 90 -9.48 -4.91 -12.67
N ALA A 91 -9.67 -5.48 -11.48
CA ALA A 91 -8.98 -5.08 -10.24
C ALA A 91 -9.04 -3.57 -9.98
N ALA A 92 -10.20 -2.96 -10.23
CA ALA A 92 -10.37 -1.50 -10.23
C ALA A 92 -9.92 -0.85 -8.92
N GLU A 93 -10.29 -1.41 -7.78
CA GLU A 93 -9.97 -0.87 -6.46
C GLU A 93 -8.46 -0.88 -6.18
N LEU A 94 -7.78 -2.01 -6.45
CA LEU A 94 -6.35 -2.16 -6.21
C LEU A 94 -5.53 -1.26 -7.14
N ARG A 95 -5.92 -1.15 -8.41
CA ARG A 95 -5.32 -0.21 -9.37
C ARG A 95 -5.54 1.23 -8.95
N MET A 96 -6.70 1.53 -8.36
CA MET A 96 -7.01 2.87 -7.89
C MET A 96 -6.23 3.26 -6.64
N LEU A 97 -5.92 2.32 -5.74
CA LEU A 97 -4.96 2.55 -4.66
C LEU A 97 -3.60 2.97 -5.21
N GLY A 98 -3.10 2.28 -6.23
CA GLY A 98 -1.84 2.64 -6.88
C GLY A 98 -1.90 4.02 -7.56
N ALA A 99 -3.00 4.35 -8.24
CA ALA A 99 -3.19 5.65 -8.88
C ALA A 99 -3.26 6.84 -7.91
N ILE A 100 -3.73 6.63 -6.67
CA ILE A 100 -3.66 7.66 -5.62
C ILE A 100 -2.29 7.75 -4.96
N GLY A 101 -1.34 6.90 -5.37
CA GLY A 101 0.02 6.88 -4.86
C GLY A 101 0.17 6.12 -3.54
N CYS A 102 -0.73 5.18 -3.24
CA CYS A 102 -0.55 4.22 -2.16
C CYS A 102 0.65 3.32 -2.47
N GLU A 103 1.56 3.21 -1.52
CA GLU A 103 2.81 2.46 -1.68
C GLU A 103 2.71 1.06 -1.11
N VAL A 104 1.91 0.89 -0.06
CA VAL A 104 1.75 -0.40 0.63
C VAL A 104 0.30 -0.61 1.03
N THR A 105 -0.27 -1.77 0.72
CA THR A 105 -1.57 -2.20 1.24
C THR A 105 -1.47 -3.60 1.85
N THR A 106 -2.54 -4.01 2.53
CA THR A 106 -2.72 -5.37 3.05
C THR A 106 -4.14 -5.86 2.73
N PHE A 107 -4.43 -7.10 3.07
CA PHE A 107 -5.78 -7.64 2.90
C PHE A 107 -6.59 -7.46 4.18
N GLY A 108 -7.81 -6.96 4.02
CA GLY A 108 -8.89 -7.16 4.97
C GLY A 108 -9.65 -8.46 4.68
N ASN A 109 -10.84 -8.61 5.26
CA ASN A 109 -11.66 -9.80 5.02
C ASN A 109 -12.41 -9.72 3.68
N HIS A 110 -12.73 -8.53 3.19
CA HIS A 110 -13.56 -8.35 2.01
C HIS A 110 -12.85 -8.64 0.68
N GLU A 111 -11.52 -8.64 0.67
CA GLU A 111 -10.76 -9.14 -0.48
C GLU A 111 -10.98 -10.64 -0.74
N PHE A 112 -11.58 -11.37 0.21
CA PHE A 112 -11.89 -12.80 0.11
C PHE A 112 -13.38 -13.12 -0.15
N ASP A 113 -14.24 -12.12 -0.36
CA ASP A 113 -15.70 -12.35 -0.51
C ASP A 113 -16.06 -13.16 -1.76
N TYR A 114 -15.29 -13.00 -2.85
CA TYR A 114 -15.35 -13.86 -4.04
C TYR A 114 -14.45 -15.11 -3.94
N ARG A 115 -14.06 -15.45 -2.70
CA ARG A 115 -13.22 -16.60 -2.34
C ARG A 115 -11.84 -16.53 -3.01
N SER A 116 -11.11 -17.64 -2.92
CA SER A 116 -9.77 -17.81 -3.49
C SER A 116 -9.69 -17.45 -4.98
N SER A 117 -10.70 -17.80 -5.77
CA SER A 117 -10.70 -17.52 -7.21
C SER A 117 -10.79 -16.03 -7.50
N GLY A 118 -11.68 -15.30 -6.81
CA GLY A 118 -11.83 -13.86 -7.02
C GLY A 118 -10.59 -13.08 -6.59
N LEU A 119 -10.02 -13.40 -5.43
CA LEU A 119 -8.76 -12.80 -4.97
C LEU A 119 -7.62 -13.06 -5.98
N ALA A 120 -7.44 -14.33 -6.38
CA ALA A 120 -6.38 -14.69 -7.32
C ALA A 120 -6.56 -14.00 -8.68
N GLN A 121 -7.79 -13.88 -9.15
CA GLN A 121 -8.09 -13.19 -10.41
C GLN A 121 -7.82 -11.68 -10.30
N MET A 122 -8.27 -11.03 -9.22
CA MET A 122 -7.98 -9.61 -8.98
C MET A 122 -6.47 -9.34 -9.00
N LEU A 123 -5.68 -10.17 -8.30
CA LEU A 123 -4.22 -10.01 -8.26
C LEU A 123 -3.57 -10.17 -9.65
N LYS A 124 -4.03 -11.15 -10.44
CA LYS A 124 -3.54 -11.36 -11.81
C LYS A 124 -3.92 -10.20 -12.73
N SER A 125 -5.19 -9.78 -12.70
CA SER A 125 -5.66 -8.63 -13.49
C SER A 125 -4.92 -7.34 -13.13
N ALA A 126 -4.62 -7.12 -11.85
CA ALA A 126 -3.81 -6.00 -11.41
C ALA A 126 -2.40 -6.09 -12.01
N ALA A 127 -1.73 -7.24 -11.88
CA ALA A 127 -0.38 -7.45 -12.43
C ALA A 127 -0.33 -7.24 -13.95
N GLU A 128 -1.34 -7.72 -14.68
CA GLU A 128 -1.45 -7.59 -16.14
C GLU A 128 -1.80 -6.17 -16.60
N SER A 129 -2.32 -5.30 -15.73
CA SER A 129 -2.78 -3.95 -16.09
C SER A 129 -1.65 -3.03 -16.56
N GLY A 130 -0.42 -3.25 -16.09
CA GLY A 130 0.72 -2.36 -16.31
C GLY A 130 0.65 -1.03 -15.54
N ASP A 131 -0.34 -0.87 -14.66
CA ASP A 131 -0.46 0.30 -13.79
C ASP A 131 0.58 0.27 -12.65
N VAL A 132 0.77 1.41 -11.99
CA VAL A 132 1.49 1.46 -10.71
C VAL A 132 0.58 0.84 -9.66
N LEU A 133 1.09 -0.12 -8.90
CA LEU A 133 0.34 -0.86 -7.89
C LEU A 133 1.03 -0.73 -6.52
N PRO A 134 0.28 -0.76 -5.40
CA PRO A 134 0.88 -0.81 -4.08
C PRO A 134 1.58 -2.15 -3.85
N GLU A 135 2.70 -2.13 -3.12
CA GLU A 135 3.29 -3.35 -2.58
C GLU A 135 2.32 -3.99 -1.60
N LEU A 136 2.24 -5.32 -1.62
CA LEU A 136 1.31 -6.06 -0.78
C LEU A 136 2.03 -6.75 0.36
N VAL A 137 1.60 -6.48 1.59
CA VAL A 137 2.20 -7.07 2.80
C VAL A 137 1.20 -7.94 3.55
N VAL A 138 1.65 -9.14 3.92
CA VAL A 138 0.88 -10.11 4.72
C VAL A 138 1.85 -11.02 5.48
N CYS A 139 1.72 -11.11 6.81
CA CYS A 139 2.67 -11.85 7.67
C CYS A 139 2.15 -13.18 8.21
N ASN A 140 0.88 -13.49 7.98
CA ASN A 140 0.19 -14.62 8.60
C ASN A 140 -0.11 -15.75 7.59
N VAL A 141 0.61 -15.78 6.47
CA VAL A 141 0.56 -16.85 5.47
C VAL A 141 1.84 -17.68 5.59
N ASP A 142 1.68 -18.97 5.86
CA ASP A 142 2.78 -19.94 5.99
C ASP A 142 2.68 -20.94 4.84
N TRP A 143 3.29 -20.58 3.70
CA TRP A 143 3.25 -21.42 2.49
C TRP A 143 3.92 -22.77 2.72
N ASP A 144 5.06 -22.81 3.41
CA ASP A 144 5.80 -24.04 3.72
C ASP A 144 4.94 -25.04 4.49
N ALA A 145 4.25 -24.58 5.55
CA ALA A 145 3.38 -25.45 6.33
C ALA A 145 2.15 -25.92 5.53
N MET A 146 1.57 -25.04 4.69
CA MET A 146 0.43 -25.38 3.84
C MET A 146 0.82 -26.39 2.74
N GLU A 147 2.00 -26.23 2.14
CA GLU A 147 2.56 -27.17 1.15
C GLU A 147 2.83 -28.53 1.76
N ALA A 148 3.44 -28.56 2.96
CA ALA A 148 3.69 -29.82 3.68
C ALA A 148 2.39 -30.56 4.04
N ALA A 149 1.28 -29.84 4.27
CA ALA A 149 -0.03 -30.41 4.52
C ALA A 149 -0.78 -30.85 3.24
N GLY A 150 -0.30 -30.45 2.05
CA GLY A 150 -0.97 -30.63 0.78
C GLY A 150 -1.99 -29.52 0.51
N LEU A 151 -1.65 -28.60 -0.40
CA LEU A 151 -2.50 -27.46 -0.75
C LEU A 151 -3.84 -27.90 -1.35
N ASN A 152 -4.93 -27.33 -0.86
CA ASN A 152 -6.22 -27.42 -1.55
C ASN A 152 -6.28 -26.46 -2.76
N ASP A 153 -7.26 -26.65 -3.63
CA ASP A 153 -7.43 -25.86 -4.86
C ASP A 153 -7.47 -24.35 -4.60
N GLY A 154 -8.12 -23.91 -3.52
CA GLY A 154 -8.20 -22.50 -3.15
C GLY A 154 -6.87 -21.92 -2.68
N GLN A 155 -6.06 -22.70 -1.96
CA GLN A 155 -4.71 -22.28 -1.56
C GLN A 155 -3.78 -22.18 -2.78
N GLN A 156 -3.87 -23.12 -3.72
CA GLN A 156 -3.10 -23.09 -4.97
C GLN A 156 -3.46 -21.86 -5.82
N GLN A 157 -4.75 -21.50 -5.87
CA GLN A 157 -5.21 -20.30 -6.56
C GLN A 157 -4.60 -19.03 -5.95
N ILE A 158 -4.68 -18.87 -4.63
CA ILE A 158 -4.14 -17.69 -3.94
C ILE A 158 -2.63 -17.63 -4.11
N GLN A 159 -1.91 -18.74 -3.94
CA GLN A 159 -0.46 -18.81 -4.14
C GLN A 159 -0.08 -18.35 -5.55
N SER A 160 -0.77 -18.86 -6.58
CA SER A 160 -0.55 -18.42 -7.96
C SER A 160 -0.87 -16.93 -8.19
N GLY A 161 -1.88 -16.39 -7.51
CA GLY A 161 -2.19 -14.95 -7.56
C GLY A 161 -1.09 -14.11 -6.91
N PHE A 162 -0.55 -14.56 -5.78
CA PHE A 162 0.55 -13.89 -5.07
C PHE A 162 1.83 -13.89 -5.91
N GLU A 163 2.16 -15.02 -6.54
CA GLU A 163 3.30 -15.15 -7.44
C GLU A 163 3.21 -14.19 -8.63
N GLU A 164 2.05 -14.13 -9.30
CA GLU A 164 1.85 -13.25 -10.46
C GLU A 164 1.89 -11.77 -10.08
N TYR A 165 1.28 -11.39 -8.94
CA TYR A 165 1.35 -10.03 -8.42
C TYR A 165 2.77 -9.64 -7.97
N GLY A 166 3.62 -10.63 -7.69
CA GLY A 166 4.99 -10.40 -7.23
C GLY A 166 5.11 -10.18 -5.72
N VAL A 167 4.21 -10.79 -4.92
CA VAL A 167 4.35 -10.85 -3.46
C VAL A 167 5.64 -11.61 -3.12
N LYS A 168 6.46 -11.04 -2.24
CA LYS A 168 7.77 -11.58 -1.85
C LYS A 168 7.85 -11.82 -0.36
N ASP A 169 8.67 -12.80 0.02
CA ASP A 169 9.06 -12.99 1.39
C ASP A 169 9.80 -11.76 1.93
N TYR A 170 9.54 -11.42 3.19
CA TYR A 170 10.19 -10.32 3.88
C TYR A 170 10.60 -10.72 5.29
N VAL A 171 11.57 -9.99 5.83
CA VAL A 171 12.04 -10.16 7.20
C VAL A 171 11.65 -8.95 8.02
N VAL A 172 10.91 -9.17 9.10
CA VAL A 172 10.62 -8.11 10.08
C VAL A 172 11.87 -7.88 10.94
N LEU A 173 12.48 -6.71 10.79
CA LEU A 173 13.61 -6.29 11.63
C LEU A 173 13.08 -5.55 12.86
N THR A 174 13.10 -6.20 14.02
CA THR A 174 12.78 -5.53 15.29
C THR A 174 14.03 -4.87 15.87
N LYS A 175 14.04 -3.54 15.96
CA LYS A 175 15.06 -2.82 16.72
C LYS A 175 14.74 -2.95 18.21
N ARG A 176 15.64 -3.61 18.95
CA ARG A 176 15.61 -3.65 20.42
C ARG A 176 16.24 -2.41 21.02
#